data_AF-A0A1X0ZMA7-F1
#
_entry.id   AF-A0A1X0ZMA7-F1
#
_cell.length_a   1.000
_cell.length_b   1.000
_cell.length_c   1.000
_cell.angle_alpha   90.00
_cell.angle_beta   90.00
_cell.angle_gamma   90.00
#
_symmetry.space_group_name_H-M   'P 1'
#
loop_
_entity.id
_entity.type
_entity.pdbx_description
1 polymer ?
#
loop_
_entity_poly.entity_id
_entity_poly.type
_entity_poly.pdbx_seq_one_letter_code
_entity_poly.pdbx_strand_id
1 'polypeptide(L)' 'MLELLQDIALGRIESTPLQVRAAIAAVQYTHAKKGEGGKKDEQQKAAEQAASKFSRQAPPKLVAANGKQV' A
#
# COMPACT_ATOMS: atom_id res chain seq x y z
N MET A 1 15.76 -2.38 -0.48
CA MET A 1 16.50 -1.64 -1.53
C MET A 1 17.50 -0.61 -0.96
N LEU A 2 17.83 -0.59 0.34
CA LEU A 2 18.90 0.26 0.90
C LEU A 2 19.61 -0.43 2.10
N GLU A 3 19.83 -1.75 2.02
CA GLU A 3 20.40 -2.54 3.13
C GLU A 3 21.76 -2.03 3.59
N LEU A 4 22.66 -1.72 2.66
CA LEU A 4 23.96 -1.15 2.97
C LEU A 4 23.86 0.16 3.78
N LEU A 5 22.98 1.08 3.39
CA LEU A 5 22.81 2.35 4.10
C LEU A 5 22.15 2.15 5.47
N GLN A 6 21.25 1.18 5.60
CA GLN A 6 20.67 0.81 6.90
C GLN A 6 21.73 0.22 7.82
N ASP A 7 22.57 -0.67 7.32
CA ASP A 7 23.63 -1.29 8.12
C ASP A 7 24.70 -0.29 8.55
N ILE A 8 25.03 0.69 7.69
CA ILE A 8 25.89 1.83 8.04
C ILE A 8 25.22 2.71 9.11
N ALA A 9 23.94 3.05 8.93
CA ALA A 9 23.21 3.90 9.88
C ALA A 9 23.00 3.24 11.25
N LEU A 10 22.85 1.91 11.29
CA LEU A 10 22.70 1.11 12.51
C LEU A 10 24.06 0.74 13.15
N GLY A 11 25.18 1.14 12.54
CA GLY A 11 26.52 0.86 13.06
C GLY A 11 26.95 -0.61 12.96
N ARG A 12 26.32 -1.39 12.07
CA ARG A 12 26.71 -2.78 11.78
C ARG A 12 27.96 -2.86 10.90
N ILE A 13 28.21 -1.79 10.13
CA ILE A 13 29.37 -1.64 9.26
C ILE A 13 30.13 -0.40 9.71
N GLU A 14 31.43 -0.54 9.97
CA GLU A 14 32.29 0.63 10.21
C GLU A 14 32.34 1.54 8.99
N SER A 15 32.19 2.83 9.21
CA SER A 15 32.10 3.83 8.15
C SER A 15 32.58 5.18 8.65
N THR A 16 33.01 6.03 7.72
CA THR A 16 33.43 7.40 8.07
C THR A 16 32.25 8.21 8.62
N PRO A 17 32.50 9.22 9.47
CA PRO A 17 31.44 10.08 9.99
C PRO A 17 30.59 10.75 8.88
N LEU A 18 31.19 11.03 7.72
CA LEU A 18 30.48 11.60 6.57
C LEU A 18 29.50 10.59 5.96
N GLN A 19 29.91 9.33 5.82
CA GLN A 19 29.06 8.25 5.30
C GLN A 19 27.90 7.94 6.24
N VAL A 20 28.12 7.94 7.56
CA VAL A 20 27.04 7.75 8.54
C VAL A 20 25.98 8.87 8.42
N ARG A 21 26.41 10.13 8.30
CA ARG A 21 25.50 11.26 8.09
C ARG A 21 24.71 11.16 6.79
N ALA A 22 25.36 10.78 5.70
CA ALA A 22 24.71 10.57 4.41
C ALA A 22 23.72 9.39 4.45
N ALA A 23 24.08 8.29 5.12
CA ALA A 23 23.24 7.12 5.28
C ALA A 23 21.97 7.43 6.09
N ILE A 24 22.09 8.14 7.22
CA ILE A 24 20.95 8.61 8.01
C ILE A 24 20.01 9.46 7.14
N ALA A 25 20.57 10.39 6.35
CA ALA A 25 19.81 11.25 5.44
C ALA A 25 19.10 10.49 4.31
N ALA A 26 19.65 9.36 3.86
CA ALA A 26 19.02 8.55 2.82
C ALA A 26 17.95 7.60 3.39
N VAL A 27 18.19 7.01 4.56
CA VAL A 27 17.30 6.03 5.20
C VAL A 27 15.93 6.65 5.55
N GLN A 28 15.85 7.95 5.83
CA GLN A 28 14.55 8.61 6.09
C GLN A 28 13.56 8.60 4.92
N TYR A 29 14.00 8.28 3.69
CA TYR A 29 13.14 8.15 2.52
C TYR A 29 12.76 6.69 2.21
N THR A 30 13.23 5.71 2.98
CA THR A 30 12.79 4.30 2.83
C THR A 30 11.36 4.10 3.30
N HIS A 31 10.88 4.96 4.20
CA HIS A 31 9.50 4.98 4.65
C HIS A 31 8.81 6.14 3.95
N ALA A 32 7.73 5.86 3.22
CA ALA A 32 6.83 6.91 2.76
C ALA A 32 6.40 7.72 4.00
N LYS A 33 6.67 9.02 4.02
CA LYS A 33 6.24 9.83 5.17
C LYS A 33 4.73 9.79 5.27
N LYS A 34 4.22 9.82 6.50
CA LYS A 34 2.79 9.94 6.76
C LYS A 34 2.28 11.25 6.15
N GLY A 35 1.70 11.17 4.96
CA GLY A 35 1.24 12.32 4.15
C GLY A 35 1.85 12.46 2.75
N GLU A 36 2.89 11.70 2.40
CA GLU A 36 3.42 11.62 1.02
C GLU A 36 2.61 10.64 0.15
N GLY A 37 1.99 9.64 0.77
CA GLY A 37 0.94 8.83 0.14
C GLY A 37 -0.35 9.62 0.09
N GLY A 38 -0.89 9.82 -1.12
CA GLY A 38 -1.98 10.72 -1.40
C GLY A 38 -3.16 10.56 -0.45
N LYS A 39 -3.39 11.57 0.40
CA LYS A 39 -4.64 11.71 1.16
C LYS A 39 -5.87 11.50 0.26
N LYS A 40 -5.75 11.89 -1.02
CA LYS A 40 -6.75 11.64 -2.06
C LYS A 40 -6.91 10.16 -2.39
N ASP A 41 -5.81 9.42 -2.57
CA ASP A 41 -5.84 7.98 -2.87
C ASP A 41 -6.36 7.17 -1.69
N GLU A 42 -6.00 7.54 -0.46
CA GLU A 42 -6.53 6.94 0.77
C GLU A 42 -8.04 7.20 0.91
N GLN A 43 -8.47 8.44 0.67
CA GLN A 43 -9.89 8.81 0.69
C GLN A 43 -10.69 8.08 -0.39
N GLN A 44 -10.13 7.95 -1.60
CA GLN A 44 -10.75 7.22 -2.69
C GLN A 44 -10.88 5.72 -2.35
N LYS A 45 -9.81 5.09 -1.85
CA LYS A 45 -9.87 3.68 -1.42
C LYS A 45 -10.90 3.46 -0.30
N ALA A 46 -10.99 4.36 0.67
CA ALA A 46 -11.99 4.27 1.73
C ALA A 46 -13.41 4.40 1.18
N ALA A 47 -13.63 5.31 0.21
CA ALA A 47 -14.92 5.48 -0.45
C ALA A 47 -15.30 4.24 -1.28
N GLU A 48 -14.38 3.68 -2.05
CA GLU A 48 -14.59 2.45 -2.84
C GLU A 48 -14.91 1.25 -1.94
N GLN A 49 -14.19 1.09 -0.82
CA GLN A 49 -14.47 0.05 0.17
C GLN A 49 -15.86 0.22 0.78
N ALA A 50 -16.26 1.45 1.13
CA ALA A 50 -17.60 1.71 1.63
C ALA A 50 -18.68 1.41 0.57
N ALA A 51 -18.47 1.81 -0.68
CA ALA A 51 -19.40 1.59 -1.77
C ALA A 51 -19.64 0.09 -2.05
N SER A 52 -18.59 -0.75 -1.94
CA SER A 52 -18.71 -2.19 -2.17
C SER A 52 -19.73 -2.89 -1.25
N LYS A 53 -19.89 -2.39 -0.01
CA LYS A 53 -20.86 -2.91 0.97
C LYS A 53 -22.32 -2.68 0.56
N PHE A 54 -22.56 -1.72 -0.31
CA PHE A 54 -23.90 -1.35 -0.79
C PHE A 54 -24.11 -1.69 -2.26
N SER A 55 -23.24 -2.51 -2.85
CA SER A 55 -23.41 -2.97 -4.22
C SER A 55 -24.72 -3.76 -4.36
N ARG A 56 -25.44 -3.51 -5.47
CA ARG A 56 -26.69 -4.24 -5.76
C ARG A 56 -26.37 -5.73 -5.88
N GLN A 57 -27.06 -6.55 -5.09
CA GLN A 57 -27.01 -7.98 -5.27
C GLN A 57 -27.53 -8.34 -6.66
N ALA A 58 -26.82 -9.25 -7.34
CA ALA A 58 -27.27 -9.76 -8.61
C ALA A 58 -28.66 -10.41 -8.43
N PRO A 59 -29.63 -10.11 -9.32
CA PRO A 59 -30.95 -10.70 -9.22
C PRO A 59 -30.85 -12.24 -9.34
N PRO A 60 -31.68 -12.99 -8.61
CA PRO A 60 -31.73 -14.44 -8.74
C PRO A 60 -32.04 -14.81 -10.20
N LYS A 61 -31.25 -15.73 -10.75
CA LYS A 61 -31.47 -16.23 -12.10
C LYS A 61 -32.74 -17.08 -12.10
N LEU A 62 -33.70 -16.74 -12.96
CA LEU A 62 -34.81 -17.63 -13.27
C LEU A 62 -34.24 -18.85 -14.01
N VAL A 63 -34.10 -19.95 -13.29
CA VAL A 63 -33.85 -21.27 -13.87
C VAL A 63 -35.19 -21.98 -14.00
N ALA A 64 -35.60 -22.27 -15.23
CA ALA A 64 -36.78 -23.07 -15.48
C ALA A 64 -36.59 -24.49 -14.91
N ALA A 65 -37.52 -24.93 -14.06
CA ALA A 65 -37.64 -26.34 -13.74
C ALA A 65 -37.95 -27.11 -15.05
N ASN A 66 -37.13 -28.11 -15.37
CA ASN A 66 -37.27 -29.01 -16.54
C ASN A 66 -36.86 -28.45 -17.91
N GLY A 67 -35.91 -27.52 -18.00
CA GLY A 67 -35.15 -27.28 -19.24
C GLY A 67 -35.90 -26.59 -20.39
N LYS A 68 -37.08 -26.01 -20.16
CA LYS A 68 -37.74 -25.14 -21.15
C LYS A 68 -37.32 -23.69 -20.92
N GLN A 69 -36.68 -23.08 -21.93
CA GLN A 69 -36.31 -21.66 -21.90
C GLN A 69 -37.55 -20.78 -21.75
N VAL A 70 -37.45 -19.76 -20.88
CA VAL A 70 -38.32 -18.59 -20.83
C VAL A 70 -37.68 -17.45 -21.61
#